data_AF-A0A2N1MTK6-F1
#
_entry.id   AF-A0A2N1MTK6-F1
#
_cell.length_a   1.000
_cell.length_b   1.000
_cell.length_c   1.000
_cell.angle_alpha   90.00
_cell.angle_beta   90.00
_cell.angle_gamma   90.00
#
_symmetry.space_group_name_H-M   'P 1'
#
loop_
_entity.id
_entity.type
_entity.pdbx_description
1 polymer ?
#
loop_
_entity_poly.entity_id
_entity_poly.type
_entity_poly.pdbx_seq_one_letter_code
_entity_poly.pdbx_strand_id
1 'polypeptide(L)'
;MFENSQDVANDYERLFETEEGYDVIIYASEDGSREIHAHSFVLRTRSKYFRTEFSNESLVRRDERFILNIPNISPQLLIKIIRFIYCGKTNLEELQESDILRLLIAVERFNIQPLIKSIQKYLIENKNNYVQQNSIEILKKIHQNNAFIVLRNVCIKKICEDPQILLSKFNSLNASLLELLFNRDDLPLDEIVIWDNLIGWCRAQQHSRIPQDPTKWNNDEITNMERTIHRFVPLIRFCHISPENFAIKVYPFKEIIPNDLINDMVKFHMTQNQQFNKDGRPPRCSIDSLIIDQNHIAVFANWIYRKNKFYGYIPYKFNLLYRASRDGNTTESFHKKCDNKGATLVIVKIANSKQIVGGYNPLSWDNSSGWKSNYDSFIFSFTDRNDLRSAKVCYSHGDAKSIGCHSDKGPTFGWNLNVYKGTWYNDQTNSYTNIGIPGKFDADDYEVFKVIKR
;
A
#
# COMPACT_ATOMS: atom_id res chain seq x y z
N MET A 1 -3.62 -50.15 -11.07
CA MET A 1 -2.36 -49.63 -11.62
C MET A 1 -1.51 -49.24 -10.41
N PHE A 2 -0.34 -49.85 -10.23
CA PHE A 2 0.57 -49.50 -9.13
C PHE A 2 1.52 -48.41 -9.62
N GLU A 3 1.52 -47.26 -8.96
CA GLU A 3 2.43 -46.14 -9.25
C GLU A 3 3.48 -46.07 -8.15
N ASN A 4 4.75 -46.17 -8.53
CA ASN A 4 5.88 -46.07 -7.60
C ASN A 4 6.86 -44.97 -8.02
N SER A 5 6.32 -43.78 -8.29
CA SER A 5 7.10 -42.63 -8.76
C SER A 5 8.09 -42.10 -7.72
N GLN A 6 7.82 -42.33 -6.42
CA GLN A 6 8.67 -41.84 -5.35
C GLN A 6 9.99 -42.63 -5.28
N ASP A 7 9.96 -43.95 -5.47
CA ASP A 7 11.18 -44.77 -5.48
C ASP A 7 12.08 -44.40 -6.66
N VAL A 8 11.50 -44.19 -7.85
CA VAL A 8 12.24 -43.71 -9.02
C VAL A 8 12.92 -42.36 -8.73
N ALA A 9 12.20 -41.42 -8.09
CA ALA A 9 12.79 -40.13 -7.71
C ALA A 9 13.91 -40.27 -6.67
N ASN A 10 13.80 -41.22 -5.73
CA ASN A 10 14.84 -41.52 -4.76
C ASN A 10 16.07 -42.16 -5.42
N ASP A 11 15.89 -43.02 -6.42
CA ASP A 11 17.00 -43.61 -7.19
C ASP A 11 17.79 -42.54 -7.95
N TYR A 12 17.10 -41.57 -8.58
CA TYR A 12 17.77 -40.42 -9.20
C TYR A 12 18.44 -39.50 -8.19
N GLU A 13 17.86 -39.32 -7.00
CA GLU A 13 18.52 -38.58 -5.92
C GLU A 13 19.83 -39.25 -5.50
N ARG A 14 19.82 -40.57 -5.29
CA ARG A 14 21.03 -41.36 -4.99
C ARG A 14 22.06 -41.25 -6.11
N LEU A 15 21.64 -41.28 -7.38
CA LEU A 15 22.54 -41.10 -8.53
C LEU A 15 23.23 -39.73 -8.52
N PHE A 16 22.54 -38.68 -8.08
CA PHE A 16 23.15 -37.36 -7.90
C PHE A 16 24.16 -37.33 -6.74
N GLU A 17 23.90 -38.07 -5.66
CA GLU A 17 24.78 -38.13 -4.48
C GLU A 17 26.01 -39.01 -4.67
N THR A 18 25.90 -40.13 -5.39
CA THR A 18 27.02 -41.04 -5.65
C THR A 18 27.94 -40.53 -6.76
N GLU A 19 27.45 -39.61 -7.59
CA GLU A 19 28.15 -39.06 -8.76
C GLU A 19 28.58 -40.17 -9.75
N GLU A 20 27.97 -41.35 -9.69
CA GLU A 20 28.34 -42.48 -10.53
C GLU A 20 27.93 -42.25 -11.99
N GLY A 21 28.90 -42.33 -12.92
CA GLY A 21 28.62 -42.19 -14.35
C GLY A 21 28.38 -40.76 -14.83
N TYR A 22 28.78 -39.75 -14.05
CA TYR A 22 28.64 -38.35 -14.43
C TYR A 22 29.37 -38.02 -15.75
N ASP A 23 28.70 -37.24 -16.59
CA ASP A 23 29.20 -36.76 -17.87
C ASP A 23 29.21 -35.22 -17.97
N VAL A 24 28.89 -34.52 -16.87
CA VAL A 24 28.88 -33.06 -16.76
C VAL A 24 29.62 -32.61 -15.51
N ILE A 25 30.48 -31.60 -15.66
CA ILE A 25 31.11 -30.85 -14.58
C ILE A 25 30.61 -29.40 -14.65
N ILE A 26 30.05 -28.91 -13.54
CA ILE A 26 29.51 -27.56 -13.44
C ILE A 26 30.27 -26.76 -12.39
N TYR A 27 30.73 -25.57 -12.79
CA TYR A 27 31.36 -24.58 -11.92
C TYR A 27 30.36 -23.44 -11.62
N ALA A 28 30.21 -23.08 -10.34
CA ALA A 28 29.24 -22.05 -9.90
C ALA A 28 29.83 -20.63 -9.81
N SER A 29 31.14 -20.48 -9.98
CA SER A 29 31.86 -19.20 -9.79
C SER A 29 33.11 -19.12 -10.67
N GLU A 30 33.57 -17.90 -10.96
CA GLU A 30 34.75 -17.64 -11.81
C GLU A 30 36.05 -18.18 -11.22
N ASP A 31 36.12 -18.37 -9.90
CA ASP A 31 37.28 -18.95 -9.21
C ASP A 31 37.37 -20.48 -9.34
N GLY A 32 36.32 -21.15 -9.84
CA GLY A 32 36.33 -22.58 -10.17
C GLY A 32 36.53 -23.53 -8.98
N SER A 33 36.40 -23.05 -7.73
CA SER A 33 36.88 -23.79 -6.55
C SER A 33 36.03 -24.99 -6.14
N ARG A 34 34.78 -25.11 -6.63
CA ARG A 34 33.90 -26.25 -6.34
C ARG A 34 33.25 -26.81 -7.59
N GLU A 35 33.58 -28.06 -7.88
CA GLU A 35 32.98 -28.86 -8.95
C GLU A 35 31.65 -29.45 -8.49
N ILE A 36 30.67 -29.45 -9.39
CA ILE A 36 29.40 -30.14 -9.21
C ILE A 36 29.26 -31.13 -10.35
N HIS A 37 29.20 -32.42 -10.02
CA HIS A 37 29.02 -33.49 -10.99
C HIS A 37 27.54 -33.75 -11.28
N ALA A 38 27.21 -33.96 -12.56
CA ALA A 38 25.83 -34.21 -12.98
C ALA A 38 25.74 -35.03 -14.28
N HIS A 39 24.50 -35.36 -14.66
CA HIS A 39 24.15 -36.18 -15.80
C HIS A 39 23.40 -35.34 -16.84
N SER A 40 24.00 -35.19 -18.02
CA SER A 40 23.48 -34.36 -19.10
C SER A 40 22.07 -34.80 -19.52
N PHE A 41 21.80 -36.11 -19.53
CA PHE A 41 20.48 -36.64 -19.91
C PHE A 41 19.38 -36.21 -18.93
N VAL A 42 19.67 -36.27 -17.62
CA VAL A 42 18.72 -35.83 -16.57
C VAL A 42 18.47 -34.33 -16.68
N LEU A 43 19.55 -33.54 -16.79
CA LEU A 43 19.47 -32.09 -16.91
C LEU A 43 18.67 -31.63 -18.14
N ARG A 44 18.97 -32.18 -19.32
CA ARG A 44 18.26 -31.88 -20.57
C ARG A 44 16.79 -32.28 -20.54
N THR A 45 16.44 -33.33 -19.80
CA THR A 45 15.06 -33.82 -19.71
C THR A 45 14.18 -32.85 -18.94
N ARG A 46 14.72 -32.22 -17.89
CA ARG A 46 13.96 -31.50 -16.87
C ARG A 46 14.14 -29.97 -16.93
N SER A 47 15.08 -29.48 -17.73
CA SER A 47 15.34 -28.04 -17.89
C SER A 47 15.56 -27.69 -19.36
N LYS A 48 14.76 -26.72 -19.84
CA LYS A 48 14.93 -26.17 -21.19
C LYS A 48 16.28 -25.48 -21.37
N TYR A 49 16.78 -24.82 -20.33
CA TYR A 49 18.10 -24.19 -20.33
C TYR A 49 19.19 -25.21 -20.65
N PHE A 50 19.27 -26.29 -19.86
CA PHE A 50 20.26 -27.33 -20.08
C PHE A 50 20.05 -28.04 -21.42
N ARG A 51 18.80 -28.28 -21.84
CA ARG A 51 18.53 -28.81 -23.20
C ARG A 51 19.17 -27.97 -24.30
N THR A 52 19.04 -26.65 -24.21
CA THR A 52 19.66 -25.73 -25.18
C THR A 52 21.18 -25.71 -25.06
N GLU A 53 21.74 -25.60 -23.84
CA GLU A 53 23.20 -25.57 -23.62
C GLU A 53 23.89 -26.82 -24.15
N PHE A 54 23.36 -28.01 -23.87
CA PHE A 54 23.96 -29.27 -24.33
C PHE A 54 23.75 -29.57 -25.82
N SER A 55 22.90 -28.79 -26.51
CA SER A 55 22.77 -28.84 -27.97
C SER A 55 23.76 -27.94 -28.69
N ASN A 56 24.54 -27.13 -27.96
CA ASN A 56 25.55 -26.26 -28.54
C ASN A 56 26.81 -27.07 -28.93
N GLU A 57 27.13 -27.10 -30.22
CA GLU A 57 28.32 -27.80 -30.75
C GLU A 57 29.64 -27.22 -30.24
N SER A 58 29.66 -25.94 -29.85
CA SER A 58 30.84 -25.27 -29.28
C SER A 58 31.06 -25.50 -27.79
N LEU A 59 30.21 -26.33 -27.15
CA LEU A 59 30.30 -26.56 -25.72
C LEU A 59 31.61 -27.26 -25.35
N VAL A 60 32.33 -26.69 -24.37
CA VAL A 60 33.64 -27.18 -23.93
C VAL A 60 33.53 -28.61 -23.39
N ARG A 61 34.47 -29.46 -23.81
CA ARG A 61 34.63 -30.82 -23.29
C ARG A 61 36.03 -31.07 -22.77
N ARG A 62 36.14 -31.84 -21.69
CA ARG A 62 37.39 -32.37 -21.13
C ARG A 62 37.17 -33.84 -20.80
N ASP A 63 38.03 -34.73 -21.29
CA ASP A 63 37.94 -36.18 -21.07
C ASP A 63 36.53 -36.75 -21.37
N GLU A 64 35.97 -36.38 -22.53
CA GLU A 64 34.62 -36.74 -22.99
C GLU A 64 33.45 -36.17 -22.15
N ARG A 65 33.71 -35.41 -21.09
CA ARG A 65 32.70 -34.77 -20.23
C ARG A 65 32.42 -33.33 -20.64
N PHE A 66 31.18 -32.90 -20.48
CA PHE A 66 30.77 -31.52 -20.69
C PHE A 66 31.22 -30.61 -19.54
N ILE A 67 31.72 -29.43 -19.87
CA ILE A 67 32.11 -28.42 -18.88
C ILE A 67 31.16 -27.22 -18.99
N LEU A 68 30.50 -26.90 -17.89
CA LEU A 68 29.61 -25.73 -17.78
C LEU A 68 30.12 -24.77 -16.73
N ASN A 69 30.14 -23.48 -17.08
CA ASN A 69 30.38 -22.41 -16.12
C ASN A 69 29.11 -21.59 -15.94
N ILE A 70 28.58 -21.58 -14.72
CA ILE A 70 27.36 -20.88 -14.34
C ILE A 70 27.76 -19.79 -13.33
N PRO A 71 28.09 -18.58 -13.81
CA PRO A 71 28.48 -17.51 -12.92
C PRO A 71 27.28 -16.98 -12.11
N ASN A 72 27.59 -16.20 -11.08
CA ASN A 72 26.64 -15.42 -10.26
C ASN A 72 25.64 -16.25 -9.44
N ILE A 73 25.97 -17.49 -9.08
CA ILE A 73 25.20 -18.33 -8.16
C ILE A 73 26.14 -19.03 -7.16
N SER A 74 25.76 -19.15 -5.89
CA SER A 74 26.59 -19.91 -4.96
C SER A 74 26.48 -21.42 -5.26
N PRO A 75 27.55 -22.21 -5.04
CA PRO A 75 27.49 -23.66 -5.20
C PRO A 75 26.34 -24.31 -4.42
N GLN A 76 26.08 -23.83 -3.20
CA GLN A 76 24.99 -24.32 -2.35
C GLN A 76 23.61 -24.16 -3.01
N LEU A 77 23.33 -22.99 -3.61
CA LEU A 77 22.06 -22.76 -4.28
C LEU A 77 21.95 -23.57 -5.57
N LEU A 78 23.04 -23.66 -6.33
CA LEU A 78 23.09 -24.45 -7.56
C LEU A 78 22.85 -25.94 -7.30
N ILE A 79 23.44 -26.51 -6.25
CA ILE A 79 23.19 -27.90 -5.81
C ILE A 79 21.71 -28.11 -5.51
N LYS A 80 21.02 -27.17 -4.83
CA LYS A 80 19.58 -27.28 -4.56
C LYS A 80 18.74 -27.24 -5.85
N ILE A 81 19.14 -26.46 -6.86
CA ILE A 81 18.49 -26.43 -8.18
C ILE A 81 18.67 -27.77 -8.91
N ILE A 82 19.91 -28.26 -8.95
CA ILE A 82 20.24 -29.53 -9.62
C ILE A 82 19.54 -30.69 -8.92
N ARG A 83 19.60 -30.78 -7.59
CA ARG A 83 18.86 -31.80 -6.84
C ARG A 83 17.37 -31.80 -7.16
N PHE A 84 16.74 -30.63 -7.26
CA PHE A 84 15.33 -30.54 -7.67
C PHE A 84 15.08 -31.07 -9.10
N ILE A 85 16.03 -30.87 -10.02
CA ILE A 85 15.94 -31.45 -11.36
C ILE A 85 15.87 -32.99 -11.30
N TYR A 86 16.69 -33.62 -10.46
CA TYR A 86 16.75 -35.08 -10.32
C TYR A 86 15.51 -35.65 -9.64
N CYS A 87 15.14 -35.13 -8.46
CA CYS A 87 14.17 -35.80 -7.59
C CYS A 87 12.95 -34.95 -7.23
N GLY A 88 12.88 -33.69 -7.69
CA GLY A 88 11.78 -32.77 -7.36
C GLY A 88 11.77 -32.29 -5.91
N LYS A 89 12.81 -32.57 -5.11
CA LYS A 89 12.92 -32.12 -3.72
C LYS A 89 13.79 -30.88 -3.61
N THR A 90 13.41 -29.98 -2.71
CA THR A 90 14.26 -28.85 -2.27
C THR A 90 13.95 -28.53 -0.82
N ASN A 91 14.98 -28.37 0.02
CA ASN A 91 14.80 -27.93 1.41
C ASN A 91 15.04 -26.43 1.50
N LEU A 92 13.98 -25.66 1.81
CA LEU A 92 14.01 -24.21 1.96
C LEU A 92 14.13 -23.76 3.42
N GLU A 93 13.92 -24.64 4.39
CA GLU A 93 13.89 -24.30 5.82
C GLU A 93 15.27 -23.94 6.36
N GLU A 94 16.31 -24.56 5.81
CA GLU A 94 17.72 -24.31 6.16
C GLU A 94 18.26 -22.98 5.61
N LEU A 95 17.54 -22.34 4.68
CA LEU A 95 18.01 -21.15 3.99
C LEU A 95 17.53 -19.87 4.69
N GLN A 96 18.41 -18.88 4.74
CA GLN A 96 18.04 -17.51 5.08
C GLN A 96 17.10 -16.96 4.00
N GLU A 97 16.18 -16.06 4.39
CA GLU A 97 15.15 -15.56 3.47
C GLU A 97 15.74 -14.82 2.25
N SER A 98 16.87 -14.13 2.45
CA SER A 98 17.63 -13.50 1.36
C SER A 98 18.15 -14.53 0.36
N ASP A 99 18.61 -15.70 0.81
CA ASP A 99 19.09 -16.77 -0.04
C ASP A 99 17.95 -17.51 -0.75
N ILE A 100 16.77 -17.61 -0.12
CA ILE A 100 15.56 -18.11 -0.79
C ILE A 100 15.18 -17.20 -1.97
N LEU A 101 15.26 -15.87 -1.80
CA LEU A 101 15.03 -14.92 -2.89
C LEU A 101 16.09 -15.04 -3.99
N ARG A 102 17.36 -15.22 -3.63
CA ARG A 102 18.44 -15.47 -4.61
C ARG A 102 18.22 -16.77 -5.36
N LEU A 103 17.78 -17.82 -4.67
CA LEU A 103 17.39 -19.09 -5.28
C LEU A 103 16.25 -18.90 -6.28
N LEU A 104 15.19 -18.18 -5.91
CA LEU A 104 14.07 -17.89 -6.81
C LEU A 104 14.53 -17.22 -8.11
N ILE A 105 15.39 -16.19 -8.00
CA ILE A 105 15.94 -15.47 -9.16
C ILE A 105 16.81 -16.40 -10.01
N ALA A 106 17.66 -17.21 -9.37
CA ALA A 106 18.52 -18.16 -10.08
C ALA A 106 17.73 -19.24 -10.83
N VAL A 107 16.66 -19.77 -10.23
CA VAL A 107 15.83 -20.84 -10.83
C VAL A 107 15.16 -20.38 -12.13
N GLU A 108 14.88 -19.09 -12.27
CA GLU A 108 14.31 -18.53 -13.50
C GLU A 108 15.25 -18.67 -14.69
N ARG A 109 16.57 -18.49 -14.51
CA ARG A 109 17.59 -18.75 -15.54
C ARG A 109 17.50 -20.18 -16.08
N PHE A 110 17.18 -21.15 -15.21
CA PHE A 110 17.05 -22.56 -15.59
C PHE A 110 15.67 -22.93 -16.12
N ASN A 111 14.72 -22.00 -16.10
CA ASN A 111 13.34 -22.15 -16.54
C ASN A 111 12.61 -23.35 -15.91
N ILE A 112 12.75 -23.53 -14.58
CA ILE A 112 12.12 -24.63 -13.83
C ILE A 112 10.84 -24.12 -13.15
N GLN A 113 9.77 -24.01 -13.93
CA GLN A 113 8.49 -23.43 -13.48
C GLN A 113 7.91 -24.05 -12.18
N PRO A 114 7.94 -25.38 -11.97
CA PRO A 114 7.44 -25.97 -10.73
C PRO A 114 8.18 -25.48 -9.47
N LEU A 115 9.50 -25.27 -9.59
CA LEU A 115 10.32 -24.78 -8.48
C LEU A 115 10.08 -23.28 -8.24
N ILE A 116 9.97 -22.47 -9.30
CA ILE A 116 9.58 -21.05 -9.21
C ILE A 116 8.26 -20.89 -8.46
N LYS A 117 7.26 -21.71 -8.80
CA LYS A 117 5.94 -21.69 -8.14
C LYS A 117 6.05 -22.09 -6.66
N SER A 118 6.81 -23.12 -6.35
CA SER A 118 6.97 -23.65 -5.00
C SER A 118 7.70 -22.65 -4.08
N ILE A 119 8.76 -22.01 -4.57
CA ILE A 119 9.50 -21.00 -3.78
C ILE A 119 8.66 -19.75 -3.55
N GLN A 120 7.94 -19.26 -4.57
CA GLN A 120 7.03 -18.11 -4.38
C GLN A 120 5.96 -18.40 -3.32
N LYS A 121 5.33 -19.59 -3.40
CA LYS A 121 4.34 -20.02 -2.40
C LYS A 121 4.94 -20.05 -1.00
N TYR A 122 6.12 -20.65 -0.84
CA TYR A 122 6.82 -20.71 0.44
C TYR A 122 7.14 -19.33 1.02
N LEU A 123 7.64 -18.39 0.19
CA LEU A 123 7.91 -17.02 0.63
C LEU A 123 6.65 -16.31 1.13
N ILE A 124 5.53 -16.48 0.42
CA ILE A 124 4.26 -15.80 0.73
C ILE A 124 3.61 -16.37 2.00
N GLU A 125 3.57 -17.70 2.13
CA GLU A 125 2.86 -18.39 3.20
C GLU A 125 3.70 -18.49 4.48
N ASN A 126 4.98 -18.83 4.36
CA ASN A 126 5.83 -19.14 5.52
C ASN A 126 6.75 -17.99 5.93
N LYS A 127 7.05 -17.06 5.01
CA LYS A 127 7.96 -15.93 5.24
C LYS A 127 7.28 -14.57 5.02
N ASN A 128 5.99 -14.47 5.36
CA ASN A 128 5.17 -13.27 5.12
C ASN A 128 5.77 -12.00 5.72
N ASN A 129 6.29 -12.07 6.96
CA ASN A 129 6.92 -10.93 7.63
C ASN A 129 8.14 -10.40 6.86
N TYR A 130 8.97 -11.31 6.31
CA TYR A 130 10.09 -10.94 5.46
C TYR A 130 9.62 -10.25 4.18
N VAL A 131 8.58 -10.79 3.53
CA VAL A 131 7.99 -10.20 2.31
C VAL A 131 7.42 -8.81 2.60
N GLN A 132 6.71 -8.62 3.72
CA GLN A 132 6.17 -7.33 4.15
C GLN A 132 7.30 -6.30 4.30
N GLN A 133 8.30 -6.59 5.12
CA GLN A 133 9.38 -5.65 5.44
C GLN A 133 10.28 -5.34 4.24
N ASN A 134 10.39 -6.26 3.28
CA ASN A 134 11.30 -6.16 2.14
C ASN A 134 10.57 -5.99 0.80
N SER A 135 9.28 -5.64 0.79
CA SER A 135 8.47 -5.55 -0.44
C SER A 135 9.12 -4.70 -1.53
N ILE A 136 9.70 -3.54 -1.17
CA ILE A 136 10.42 -2.67 -2.12
C ILE A 136 11.69 -3.31 -2.65
N GLU A 137 12.52 -3.93 -1.80
CA GLU A 137 13.78 -4.55 -2.23
C GLU A 137 13.54 -5.79 -3.09
N ILE A 138 12.48 -6.55 -2.77
CA ILE A 138 12.03 -7.67 -3.57
C ILE A 138 11.59 -7.16 -4.95
N LEU A 139 10.71 -6.16 -4.99
CA LEU A 139 10.21 -5.59 -6.26
C LEU A 139 11.34 -5.04 -7.13
N LYS A 140 12.33 -4.34 -6.57
CA LYS A 140 13.51 -3.87 -7.33
C LYS A 140 14.17 -5.00 -8.11
N LYS A 141 14.24 -6.20 -7.54
CA LYS A 141 14.84 -7.38 -8.17
C LYS A 141 13.93 -8.10 -9.17
N ILE A 142 12.62 -8.16 -8.90
CA ILE A 142 11.72 -9.08 -9.62
C ILE A 142 10.68 -8.41 -10.54
N HIS A 143 10.43 -7.10 -10.42
CA HIS A 143 9.24 -6.47 -11.02
C HIS A 143 9.15 -6.60 -12.55
N GLN A 144 10.30 -6.61 -13.24
CA GLN A 144 10.39 -6.72 -14.70
C GLN A 144 10.21 -8.16 -15.22
N ASN A 145 10.28 -9.16 -14.34
CA ASN A 145 10.21 -10.56 -14.75
C ASN A 145 8.81 -11.14 -14.49
N ASN A 146 8.14 -11.57 -15.56
CA ASN A 146 6.78 -12.10 -15.50
C ASN A 146 6.68 -13.47 -14.83
N ALA A 147 7.78 -14.22 -14.68
CA ALA A 147 7.81 -15.48 -13.93
C ALA A 147 7.46 -15.28 -12.44
N PHE A 148 7.66 -14.07 -11.92
CA PHE A 148 7.44 -13.73 -10.51
C PHE A 148 6.18 -12.91 -10.25
N ILE A 149 5.20 -12.96 -11.15
CA ILE A 149 3.97 -12.16 -11.07
C ILE A 149 3.21 -12.34 -9.75
N VAL A 150 3.21 -13.55 -9.19
CA VAL A 150 2.50 -13.86 -7.94
C VAL A 150 3.15 -13.10 -6.77
N LEU A 151 4.46 -13.25 -6.58
CA LEU A 151 5.19 -12.55 -5.53
C LEU A 151 5.19 -11.03 -5.76
N ARG A 152 5.30 -10.57 -7.01
CA ARG A 152 5.18 -9.15 -7.38
C ARG A 152 3.85 -8.57 -6.91
N ASN A 153 2.73 -9.22 -7.23
CA ASN A 153 1.40 -8.75 -6.86
C ASN A 153 1.19 -8.73 -5.34
N VAL A 154 1.73 -9.73 -4.62
CA VAL A 154 1.72 -9.73 -3.15
C VAL A 154 2.49 -8.54 -2.58
N CYS A 155 3.70 -8.25 -3.08
CA CYS A 155 4.49 -7.11 -2.62
C CYS A 155 3.76 -5.77 -2.89
N ILE A 156 3.14 -5.61 -4.07
CA ILE A 156 2.34 -4.42 -4.39
C ILE A 156 1.16 -4.30 -3.42
N LYS A 157 0.44 -5.39 -3.17
CA LYS A 157 -0.67 -5.41 -2.21
C LYS A 157 -0.21 -4.96 -0.82
N LYS A 158 0.93 -5.46 -0.33
CA LYS A 158 1.50 -5.04 0.95
C LYS A 158 1.82 -3.54 1.01
N ILE A 159 2.33 -2.97 -0.08
CA ILE A 159 2.57 -1.52 -0.19
C ILE A 159 1.25 -0.73 -0.20
N CYS A 160 0.21 -1.22 -0.87
CA CYS A 160 -1.10 -0.55 -0.84
C CYS A 160 -1.80 -0.69 0.53
N GLU A 161 -1.54 -1.77 1.27
CA GLU A 161 -1.99 -1.94 2.65
C GLU A 161 -1.28 -0.92 3.58
N ASP A 162 0.05 -0.81 3.47
CA ASP A 162 0.88 0.15 4.21
C ASP A 162 1.84 0.97 3.32
N PRO A 163 1.36 2.11 2.78
CA PRO A 163 2.15 3.03 1.96
C PRO A 163 3.40 3.61 2.62
N GLN A 164 3.55 3.51 3.96
CA GLN A 164 4.79 3.97 4.63
C GLN A 164 6.02 3.22 4.13
N ILE A 165 5.85 1.95 3.75
CA ILE A 165 6.90 1.12 3.16
C ILE A 165 7.46 1.81 1.90
N LEU A 166 6.58 2.37 1.06
CA LEU A 166 6.95 3.12 -0.14
C LEU A 166 7.59 4.46 0.22
N LEU A 167 6.94 5.26 1.06
CA LEU A 167 7.38 6.61 1.41
C LEU A 167 8.78 6.62 2.05
N SER A 168 9.11 5.63 2.89
CA SER A 168 10.43 5.55 3.53
C SER A 168 11.60 5.29 2.56
N LYS A 169 11.33 4.76 1.37
CA LYS A 169 12.34 4.31 0.40
C LYS A 169 12.18 4.96 -0.97
N PHE A 170 11.32 5.98 -1.07
CA PHE A 170 10.87 6.56 -2.33
C PHE A 170 12.04 6.98 -3.24
N ASN A 171 13.00 7.71 -2.69
CA ASN A 171 14.18 8.21 -3.42
C ASN A 171 15.10 7.10 -3.97
N SER A 172 14.98 5.87 -3.50
CA SER A 172 15.80 4.72 -3.93
C SER A 172 15.19 3.90 -5.07
N LEU A 173 13.99 4.27 -5.53
CA LEU A 173 13.28 3.53 -6.58
C LEU A 173 13.84 3.86 -7.96
N ASN A 174 13.79 2.89 -8.86
CA ASN A 174 14.04 3.14 -10.28
C ASN A 174 12.75 3.63 -10.96
N ALA A 175 12.91 4.20 -12.16
CA ALA A 175 11.80 4.81 -12.89
C ALA A 175 10.69 3.80 -13.23
N SER A 176 11.03 2.58 -13.64
CA SER A 176 10.03 1.56 -14.03
C SER A 176 9.18 1.08 -12.84
N LEU A 177 9.77 0.98 -11.65
CA LEU A 177 9.04 0.59 -10.45
C LEU A 177 8.14 1.73 -9.96
N LEU A 178 8.58 2.99 -10.07
CA LEU A 178 7.73 4.15 -9.80
C LEU A 178 6.52 4.20 -10.73
N GLU A 179 6.74 4.00 -12.03
CA GLU A 179 5.68 3.95 -13.03
C GLU A 179 4.67 2.85 -12.72
N LEU A 180 5.15 1.65 -12.37
CA LEU A 180 4.30 0.53 -11.94
C LEU A 180 3.41 0.88 -10.74
N LEU A 181 3.97 1.56 -9.74
CA LEU A 181 3.24 1.93 -8.53
C LEU A 181 2.28 3.10 -8.76
N PHE A 182 2.70 4.11 -9.51
CA PHE A 182 1.88 5.28 -9.81
C PHE A 182 0.73 4.93 -10.76
N ASN A 183 0.87 3.93 -11.62
CA ASN A 183 -0.25 3.51 -12.47
C ASN A 183 -1.38 2.78 -11.70
N ARG A 184 -1.26 2.60 -10.37
CA ARG A 184 -2.30 1.95 -9.55
C ARG A 184 -3.40 2.90 -9.11
N ASP A 185 -4.64 2.43 -9.24
CA ASP A 185 -5.82 3.10 -8.66
C ASP A 185 -5.98 2.85 -7.16
N ASP A 186 -5.46 1.73 -6.65
CA ASP A 186 -5.58 1.34 -5.24
C ASP A 186 -4.41 1.79 -4.35
N LEU A 187 -3.48 2.58 -4.88
CA LEU A 187 -2.40 3.18 -4.09
C LEU A 187 -2.98 4.29 -3.21
N PRO A 188 -3.11 4.11 -1.88
CA PRO A 188 -3.84 5.02 -1.02
C PRO A 188 -2.98 6.21 -0.55
N LEU A 189 -2.56 7.03 -1.51
CA LEU A 189 -1.85 8.29 -1.32
C LEU A 189 -2.62 9.39 -2.03
N ASP A 190 -2.78 10.54 -1.36
CA ASP A 190 -3.36 11.72 -1.98
C ASP A 190 -2.45 12.20 -3.13
N GLU A 191 -3.03 12.72 -4.20
CA GLU A 191 -2.28 13.11 -5.41
C GLU A 191 -1.18 14.13 -5.13
N ILE A 192 -1.40 15.03 -4.18
CA ILE A 192 -0.39 16.01 -3.79
C ILE A 192 0.85 15.37 -3.15
N VAL A 193 0.68 14.22 -2.49
CA VAL A 193 1.74 13.49 -1.82
C VAL A 193 2.57 12.75 -2.85
N ILE A 194 1.90 12.16 -3.83
CA ILE A 194 2.52 11.54 -5.00
C ILE A 194 3.36 12.59 -5.74
N TRP A 195 2.82 13.79 -5.97
CA TRP A 195 3.53 14.91 -6.57
C TRP A 195 4.76 15.34 -5.77
N ASP A 196 4.60 15.64 -4.48
CA ASP A 196 5.69 16.10 -3.60
C ASP A 196 6.84 15.06 -3.56
N ASN A 197 6.50 13.77 -3.46
CA ASN A 197 7.49 12.70 -3.48
C ASN A 197 8.16 12.55 -4.86
N LEU A 198 7.41 12.67 -5.96
CA LEU A 198 7.97 12.64 -7.32
C LEU A 198 9.00 13.75 -7.53
N ILE A 199 8.70 14.98 -7.12
CA ILE A 199 9.65 16.10 -7.17
C ILE A 199 10.88 15.80 -6.31
N GLY A 200 10.69 15.27 -5.11
CA GLY A 200 11.79 14.81 -4.24
C GLY A 200 12.69 13.77 -4.91
N TRP A 201 12.09 12.78 -5.58
CA TRP A 201 12.81 11.74 -6.30
C TRP A 201 13.56 12.28 -7.50
N CYS A 202 12.94 13.12 -8.34
CA CYS A 202 13.61 13.70 -9.50
C CYS A 202 14.86 14.49 -9.08
N ARG A 203 14.76 15.26 -7.98
CA ARG A 203 15.91 15.99 -7.41
C ARG A 203 16.99 15.05 -6.87
N ALA A 204 16.60 13.94 -6.25
CA ALA A 204 17.54 12.92 -5.78
C ALA A 204 18.31 12.26 -6.94
N GLN A 205 17.68 12.07 -8.10
CA GLN A 205 18.35 11.54 -9.30
C GLN A 205 19.37 12.52 -9.91
N GLN A 206 19.23 13.82 -9.64
CA GLN A 206 20.09 14.87 -10.21
C GLN A 206 21.27 15.25 -9.30
N HIS A 207 21.60 14.42 -8.31
CA HIS A 207 22.77 14.57 -7.42
C HIS A 207 22.94 15.96 -6.78
N SER A 208 21.83 16.57 -6.33
CA SER A 208 21.73 17.72 -5.40
C SER A 208 22.08 19.13 -5.89
N ARG A 209 22.25 19.38 -7.19
CA ARG A 209 22.56 20.76 -7.68
C ARG A 209 21.37 21.68 -7.87
N ILE A 210 20.15 21.16 -7.89
CA ILE A 210 18.97 21.96 -8.23
C ILE A 210 18.39 22.66 -6.98
N PRO A 211 18.22 24.00 -7.01
CA PRO A 211 17.54 24.77 -5.96
C PRO A 211 16.15 24.20 -5.63
N GLN A 212 15.71 24.32 -4.38
CA GLN A 212 14.35 23.91 -4.00
C GLN A 212 13.27 24.73 -4.71
N ASP A 213 13.56 26.01 -4.93
CA ASP A 213 12.65 26.96 -5.55
C ASP A 213 12.83 26.91 -7.09
N PRO A 214 11.81 26.47 -7.85
CA PRO A 214 11.89 26.35 -9.30
C PRO A 214 12.11 27.69 -10.01
N THR A 215 11.78 28.82 -9.37
CA THR A 215 12.03 30.15 -9.95
C THR A 215 13.51 30.50 -10.10
N LYS A 216 14.39 29.73 -9.46
CA LYS A 216 15.84 29.92 -9.50
C LYS A 216 16.53 29.01 -10.50
N TRP A 217 15.78 28.20 -11.25
CA TRP A 217 16.36 27.23 -12.16
C TRP A 217 16.83 27.90 -13.44
N ASN A 218 17.95 27.41 -13.98
CA ASN A 218 18.38 27.77 -15.33
C ASN A 218 17.73 26.84 -16.39
N ASN A 219 17.90 27.19 -17.67
CA ASN A 219 17.30 26.43 -18.78
C ASN A 219 17.74 24.96 -18.82
N ASP A 220 18.98 24.65 -18.47
CA ASP A 220 19.50 23.28 -18.46
C ASP A 220 18.87 22.45 -17.32
N GLU A 221 18.69 23.07 -16.16
CA GLU A 221 18.02 22.49 -14.99
C GLU A 221 16.55 22.18 -15.29
N ILE A 222 15.84 23.14 -15.91
CA ILE A 222 14.44 22.97 -16.36
C ILE A 222 14.36 21.81 -17.35
N THR A 223 15.19 21.82 -18.41
CA THR A 223 15.17 20.78 -19.46
C THR A 223 15.47 19.39 -18.88
N ASN A 224 16.44 19.28 -17.97
CA ASN A 224 16.77 18.01 -17.33
C ASN A 224 15.64 17.50 -16.42
N MET A 225 14.99 18.40 -15.68
CA MET A 225 13.85 18.05 -14.84
C MET A 225 12.65 17.64 -15.67
N GLU A 226 12.30 18.41 -16.70
CA GLU A 226 11.23 18.11 -17.67
C GLU A 226 11.42 16.72 -18.27
N ARG A 227 12.61 16.42 -18.80
CA ARG A 227 12.92 15.10 -19.37
C ARG A 227 12.76 13.95 -18.35
N THR A 228 13.11 14.20 -17.10
CA THR A 228 13.03 13.19 -16.03
C THR A 228 11.58 12.95 -15.59
N ILE A 229 10.81 14.02 -15.42
CA ILE A 229 9.44 13.96 -14.90
C ILE A 229 8.41 13.61 -15.97
N HIS A 230 8.69 13.88 -17.24
CA HIS A 230 7.74 13.78 -18.36
C HIS A 230 6.94 12.48 -18.37
N ARG A 231 7.60 11.33 -18.15
CA ARG A 231 6.93 10.01 -18.14
C ARG A 231 5.93 9.81 -16.99
N PHE A 232 6.08 10.58 -15.92
CA PHE A 232 5.27 10.46 -14.70
C PHE A 232 4.14 11.49 -14.65
N VAL A 233 4.25 12.61 -15.36
CA VAL A 233 3.22 13.66 -15.39
C VAL A 233 1.82 13.08 -15.74
N PRO A 234 1.66 12.22 -16.76
CA PRO A 234 0.36 11.60 -17.06
C PRO A 234 -0.15 10.62 -15.99
N LEU A 235 0.68 10.25 -15.01
CA LEU A 235 0.29 9.34 -13.92
C LEU A 235 -0.24 10.07 -12.68
N ILE A 236 -0.09 11.40 -12.65
CA ILE A 236 -0.61 12.27 -11.58
C ILE A 236 -2.00 12.75 -11.96
N ARG A 237 -2.98 12.58 -11.06
CA ARG A 237 -4.35 13.04 -11.30
C ARG A 237 -4.54 14.46 -10.77
N PHE A 238 -4.00 15.44 -11.50
CA PHE A 238 -3.99 16.84 -11.08
C PHE A 238 -5.36 17.42 -10.71
N CYS A 239 -6.44 16.95 -11.35
CA CYS A 239 -7.81 17.36 -11.03
C CYS A 239 -8.26 17.00 -9.61
N HIS A 240 -7.62 16.01 -8.97
CA HIS A 240 -7.88 15.61 -7.59
C HIS A 240 -6.92 16.26 -6.58
N ILE A 241 -6.09 17.21 -7.03
CA ILE A 241 -5.32 18.10 -6.14
C ILE A 241 -6.18 19.32 -5.80
N SER A 242 -6.21 19.74 -4.53
CA SER A 242 -6.99 20.92 -4.15
C SER A 242 -6.45 22.19 -4.83
N PRO A 243 -7.29 23.19 -5.17
CA PRO A 243 -6.85 24.43 -5.81
C PRO A 243 -5.71 25.14 -5.06
N GLU A 244 -5.76 25.14 -3.73
CA GLU A 244 -4.72 25.70 -2.86
C GLU A 244 -3.39 24.96 -3.02
N ASN A 245 -3.40 23.63 -2.92
CA ASN A 245 -2.19 22.82 -3.10
C ASN A 245 -1.66 22.92 -4.53
N PHE A 246 -2.53 22.96 -5.53
CA PHE A 246 -2.14 23.16 -6.92
C PHE A 246 -1.39 24.50 -7.07
N ALA A 247 -1.96 25.60 -6.57
CA ALA A 247 -1.36 26.93 -6.68
C ALA A 247 0.00 27.04 -5.96
N ILE A 248 0.14 26.43 -4.78
CA ILE A 248 1.32 26.59 -3.92
C ILE A 248 2.42 25.56 -4.22
N LYS A 249 2.06 24.34 -4.63
CA LYS A 249 3.02 23.22 -4.73
C LYS A 249 3.20 22.66 -6.14
N VAL A 250 2.22 22.80 -7.02
CA VAL A 250 2.30 22.28 -8.41
C VAL A 250 2.65 23.40 -9.38
N TYR A 251 1.88 24.48 -9.37
CA TYR A 251 2.02 25.61 -10.30
C TYR A 251 3.42 26.27 -10.32
N PRO A 252 4.20 26.33 -9.22
CA PRO A 252 5.59 26.80 -9.29
C PRO A 252 6.46 26.00 -10.26
N PHE A 253 6.12 24.73 -10.53
CA PHE A 253 6.81 23.84 -11.46
C PHE A 253 6.15 23.81 -12.85
N LYS A 254 5.34 24.80 -13.21
CA LYS A 254 4.63 24.83 -14.50
C LYS A 254 5.53 24.69 -15.73
N GLU A 255 6.80 25.07 -15.65
CA GLU A 255 7.75 25.02 -16.78
C GLU A 255 8.19 23.60 -17.14
N ILE A 256 8.02 22.63 -16.23
CA ILE A 256 8.34 21.21 -16.48
C ILE A 256 7.10 20.35 -16.75
N ILE A 257 5.93 20.99 -16.86
CA ILE A 257 4.63 20.35 -17.11
C ILE A 257 4.14 20.85 -18.49
N PRO A 258 3.53 19.99 -19.32
CA PRO A 258 2.96 20.42 -20.60
C PRO A 258 2.02 21.63 -20.44
N ASN A 259 2.23 22.66 -21.27
CA ASN A 259 1.52 23.94 -21.17
C ASN A 259 0.00 23.79 -21.32
N ASP A 260 -0.45 22.87 -22.17
CA ASP A 260 -1.87 22.56 -22.35
C ASP A 260 -2.47 21.99 -21.06
N LEU A 261 -1.77 21.07 -20.40
CA LEU A 261 -2.19 20.50 -19.12
C LEU A 261 -2.27 21.55 -18.03
N ILE A 262 -1.26 22.42 -17.89
CA ILE A 262 -1.30 23.53 -16.91
C ILE A 262 -2.50 24.45 -17.17
N ASN A 263 -2.70 24.86 -18.42
CA ASN A 263 -3.79 25.75 -18.79
C ASN A 263 -5.16 25.13 -18.50
N ASP A 264 -5.34 23.84 -18.79
CA ASP A 264 -6.57 23.12 -18.50
C ASP A 264 -6.79 23.01 -16.98
N MET A 265 -5.75 22.70 -16.19
CA MET A 265 -5.87 22.59 -14.74
C MET A 265 -6.15 23.94 -14.06
N VAL A 266 -5.56 25.04 -14.54
CA VAL A 266 -5.90 26.40 -14.06
C VAL A 266 -7.37 26.69 -14.32
N LYS A 267 -7.86 26.46 -15.55
CA LYS A 267 -9.28 26.66 -15.89
C LYS A 267 -10.20 25.75 -15.08
N PHE A 268 -9.82 24.48 -14.90
CA PHE A 268 -10.55 23.52 -14.07
C PHE A 268 -10.71 24.03 -12.64
N HIS A 269 -9.63 24.44 -11.98
CA HIS A 269 -9.72 24.91 -10.59
C HIS A 269 -10.46 26.24 -10.43
N MET A 270 -10.39 27.13 -11.44
CA MET A 270 -11.12 28.40 -11.42
C MET A 270 -12.63 28.25 -11.66
N THR A 271 -13.04 27.32 -12.53
CA THR A 271 -14.43 27.20 -12.98
C THR A 271 -15.17 25.98 -12.45
N GLN A 272 -14.44 24.98 -11.93
CA GLN A 272 -14.94 23.64 -11.60
C GLN A 272 -15.60 22.91 -12.78
N ASN A 273 -15.29 23.33 -14.02
CA ASN A 273 -15.87 22.74 -15.22
C ASN A 273 -15.16 21.43 -15.59
N GLN A 274 -15.91 20.32 -15.56
CA GLN A 274 -15.42 18.97 -15.87
C GLN A 274 -14.90 18.79 -17.31
N GLN A 275 -15.25 19.67 -18.25
CA GLN A 275 -14.71 19.60 -19.62
C GLN A 275 -13.18 19.74 -19.68
N PHE A 276 -12.57 20.40 -18.69
CA PHE A 276 -11.11 20.52 -18.60
C PHE A 276 -10.44 19.31 -17.94
N ASN A 277 -11.21 18.38 -17.37
CA ASN A 277 -10.68 17.15 -16.76
C ASN A 277 -10.54 16.06 -17.83
N LYS A 278 -9.35 15.97 -18.43
CA LYS A 278 -9.01 14.94 -19.43
C LYS A 278 -8.63 13.57 -18.84
N ASP A 279 -8.36 13.51 -17.53
CA ASP A 279 -7.78 12.33 -16.87
C ASP A 279 -8.80 11.19 -16.72
N GLY A 280 -10.07 11.49 -16.41
CA GLY A 280 -11.17 10.53 -16.31
C GLY A 280 -11.03 9.45 -15.23
N ARG A 281 -9.84 9.23 -14.66
CA ARG A 281 -9.60 8.24 -13.60
C ARG A 281 -10.17 8.74 -12.27
N PRO A 282 -10.66 7.83 -11.42
CA PRO A 282 -11.15 8.18 -10.09
C PRO A 282 -10.01 8.64 -9.18
N PRO A 283 -10.30 9.37 -8.10
CA PRO A 283 -9.29 9.67 -7.08
C PRO A 283 -8.80 8.37 -6.40
N ARG A 284 -7.48 8.28 -6.16
CA ARG A 284 -6.84 7.18 -5.41
C ARG A 284 -7.33 7.08 -3.97
N CYS A 285 -7.67 8.23 -3.38
CA CYS A 285 -8.25 8.35 -2.06
C CYS A 285 -9.65 8.94 -2.19
N SER A 286 -10.67 8.18 -1.79
CA SER A 286 -12.05 8.67 -1.71
C SER A 286 -12.71 8.18 -0.42
N ILE A 287 -13.71 8.94 0.01
CA ILE A 287 -14.58 8.58 1.12
C ILE A 287 -16.02 8.48 0.63
N ASP A 288 -16.72 7.42 1.05
CA ASP A 288 -18.17 7.28 0.88
C ASP A 288 -18.88 8.16 1.93
N SER A 289 -19.03 9.45 1.63
CA SER A 289 -19.70 10.43 2.48
C SER A 289 -20.49 11.45 1.67
N LEU A 290 -21.66 11.85 2.19
CA LEU A 290 -22.43 13.00 1.70
C LEU A 290 -22.13 14.29 2.47
N ILE A 291 -21.46 14.19 3.63
CA ILE A 291 -21.28 15.28 4.58
C ILE A 291 -19.86 15.86 4.54
N ILE A 292 -18.85 15.00 4.36
CA ILE A 292 -17.43 15.34 4.42
C ILE A 292 -16.67 14.85 3.18
N ASP A 293 -15.46 15.35 3.01
CA ASP A 293 -14.54 14.95 1.94
C ASP A 293 -13.23 14.37 2.52
N GLN A 294 -12.28 14.05 1.63
CA GLN A 294 -10.97 13.51 2.00
C GLN A 294 -10.15 14.46 2.90
N ASN A 295 -10.30 15.78 2.76
CA ASN A 295 -9.56 16.75 3.56
C ASN A 295 -10.00 16.71 5.03
N HIS A 296 -11.30 16.51 5.28
CA HIS A 296 -11.81 16.31 6.64
C HIS A 296 -11.20 15.05 7.29
N ILE A 297 -11.02 13.98 6.51
CA ILE A 297 -10.45 12.73 7.00
C ILE A 297 -9.00 12.90 7.47
N ALA A 298 -8.22 13.74 6.78
CA ALA A 298 -6.89 14.10 7.26
C ALA A 298 -6.93 14.82 8.62
N VAL A 299 -7.91 15.71 8.84
CA VAL A 299 -8.10 16.39 10.14
C VAL A 299 -8.46 15.39 11.23
N PHE A 300 -9.47 14.53 11.00
CA PHE A 300 -9.92 13.54 11.98
C PHE A 300 -8.83 12.52 12.32
N ALA A 301 -8.08 12.04 11.33
CA ALA A 301 -6.97 11.11 11.55
C ALA A 301 -5.87 11.72 12.43
N ASN A 302 -5.55 13.00 12.23
CA ASN A 302 -4.59 13.70 13.09
C ASN A 302 -5.07 13.79 14.54
N TRP A 303 -6.37 14.07 14.77
CA TRP A 303 -6.94 14.08 16.11
C TRP A 303 -6.96 12.69 16.78
N ILE A 304 -7.26 11.63 16.02
CA ILE A 304 -7.26 10.26 16.53
C ILE A 304 -5.84 9.81 16.91
N TYR A 305 -4.83 10.16 16.10
CA TYR A 305 -3.46 9.74 16.36
C TYR A 305 -2.78 10.45 17.52
N ARG A 306 -3.15 11.71 17.76
CA ARG A 306 -2.60 12.56 18.84
C ARG A 306 -1.08 12.80 18.80
N LYS A 307 -0.34 12.34 17.79
CA LYS A 307 1.09 12.64 17.58
C LYS A 307 1.29 13.54 16.35
N ASN A 308 2.55 13.76 15.96
CA ASN A 308 2.96 14.56 14.81
C ASN A 308 2.07 14.34 13.58
N LYS A 309 1.79 15.42 12.85
CA LYS A 309 0.97 15.43 11.62
C LYS A 309 1.48 14.36 10.66
N PHE A 310 0.57 13.55 10.13
CA PHE A 310 0.92 12.74 8.98
C PHE A 310 0.95 13.62 7.73
N TYR A 311 2.13 13.73 7.12
CA TYR A 311 2.26 14.38 5.82
C TYR A 311 1.78 13.40 4.75
N GLY A 312 0.49 13.46 4.43
CA GLY A 312 -0.04 12.83 3.22
C GLY A 312 -0.35 11.34 3.26
N TYR A 313 -0.09 10.67 4.38
CA TYR A 313 -0.51 9.30 4.62
C TYR A 313 -1.47 9.25 5.80
N ILE A 314 -2.66 8.71 5.59
CA ILE A 314 -3.64 8.56 6.66
C ILE A 314 -3.57 7.10 7.13
N PRO A 315 -3.02 6.79 8.34
CA PRO A 315 -2.87 5.41 8.82
C PRO A 315 -4.17 4.83 9.36
N TYR A 316 -5.29 5.42 8.96
CA TYR A 316 -6.61 4.96 9.31
C TYR A 316 -7.43 4.78 8.03
N LYS A 317 -8.24 3.74 8.03
CA LYS A 317 -9.30 3.55 7.05
C LYS A 317 -10.63 3.87 7.71
N PHE A 318 -11.43 4.69 7.03
CA PHE A 318 -12.76 5.11 7.47
C PHE A 318 -13.79 4.42 6.58
N ASN A 319 -14.47 3.41 7.11
CA ASN A 319 -15.47 2.64 6.36
C ASN A 319 -16.86 3.03 6.86
N LEU A 320 -17.72 3.55 5.97
CA LEU A 320 -19.09 3.91 6.35
C LEU A 320 -19.86 2.66 6.82
N LEU A 321 -20.37 2.70 8.04
CA LEU A 321 -21.24 1.67 8.63
C LEU A 321 -22.71 2.00 8.45
N TYR A 322 -23.05 3.26 8.71
CA TYR A 322 -24.42 3.74 8.83
C TYR A 322 -24.53 5.15 8.25
N ARG A 323 -25.60 5.41 7.51
CA ARG A 323 -26.02 6.75 7.07
C ARG A 323 -27.53 6.85 7.29
N ALA A 324 -27.99 7.87 8.02
CA ALA A 324 -29.39 7.94 8.45
C ALA A 324 -30.36 8.01 7.26
N SER A 325 -30.02 8.76 6.21
CA SER A 325 -30.80 8.84 4.97
C SER A 325 -30.86 7.52 4.18
N ARG A 326 -29.89 6.61 4.36
CA ARG A 326 -29.80 5.32 3.65
C ARG A 326 -30.39 4.16 4.46
N ASP A 327 -30.05 4.09 5.75
CA ASP A 327 -30.31 2.94 6.62
C ASP A 327 -31.53 3.15 7.54
N GLY A 328 -32.15 4.33 7.48
CA GLY A 328 -33.29 4.73 8.30
C GLY A 328 -32.86 5.37 9.61
N ASN A 329 -33.36 6.59 9.87
CA ASN A 329 -33.03 7.41 11.04
C ASN A 329 -33.70 6.90 12.33
N THR A 330 -33.33 5.69 12.76
CA THR A 330 -33.87 5.05 13.97
C THR A 330 -32.76 4.50 14.87
N THR A 331 -33.04 4.48 16.17
CA THR A 331 -32.16 3.84 17.17
C THR A 331 -31.87 2.39 16.82
N GLU A 332 -32.88 1.63 16.38
CA GLU A 332 -32.73 0.23 15.99
C GLU A 332 -31.76 0.05 14.81
N SER A 333 -31.91 0.85 13.74
CA SER A 333 -31.02 0.82 12.59
C SER A 333 -29.57 1.13 12.96
N PHE A 334 -29.36 2.11 13.86
CA PHE A 334 -28.03 2.43 14.37
C PHE A 334 -27.40 1.24 15.10
N HIS A 335 -28.06 0.68 16.12
CA HIS A 335 -27.50 -0.44 16.89
C HIS A 335 -27.21 -1.66 16.03
N LYS A 336 -28.13 -2.00 15.12
CA LYS A 336 -27.95 -3.11 14.17
C LYS A 336 -26.69 -2.99 13.33
N LYS A 337 -26.28 -1.76 12.98
CA LYS A 337 -25.12 -1.50 12.10
C LYS A 337 -23.84 -1.21 12.88
N CYS A 338 -23.92 -0.54 14.02
CA CYS A 338 -22.79 0.08 14.71
C CYS A 338 -22.34 -0.65 15.99
N ASP A 339 -23.20 -1.46 16.61
CA ASP A 339 -22.81 -2.20 17.81
C ASP A 339 -21.72 -3.23 17.52
N ASN A 340 -20.81 -3.41 18.48
CA ASN A 340 -19.71 -4.37 18.41
C ASN A 340 -18.76 -4.17 17.21
N LYS A 341 -18.69 -2.96 16.64
CA LYS A 341 -17.81 -2.64 15.50
C LYS A 341 -16.46 -2.07 15.90
N GLY A 342 -16.22 -1.84 17.19
CA GLY A 342 -15.01 -1.18 17.69
C GLY A 342 -15.06 0.33 17.46
N ALA A 343 -13.91 0.94 17.24
CA ALA A 343 -13.79 2.39 17.13
C ALA A 343 -14.62 2.97 15.97
N THR A 344 -15.35 4.06 16.23
CA THR A 344 -16.18 4.75 15.25
C THR A 344 -16.07 6.26 15.32
N LEU A 345 -16.21 6.91 14.16
CA LEU A 345 -16.36 8.36 14.01
C LEU A 345 -17.79 8.67 13.55
N VAL A 346 -18.49 9.52 14.30
CA VAL A 346 -19.85 9.98 14.01
C VAL A 346 -19.77 11.40 13.46
N ILE A 347 -20.42 11.66 12.34
CA ILE A 347 -20.48 12.95 11.66
C ILE A 347 -21.96 13.34 11.48
N VAL A 348 -22.34 14.53 11.92
CA VAL A 348 -23.71 15.04 11.90
C VAL A 348 -23.76 16.35 11.14
N LYS A 349 -24.63 16.44 10.14
CA LYS A 349 -24.91 17.69 9.42
C LYS A 349 -26.11 18.39 10.06
N ILE A 350 -25.88 19.52 10.73
CA ILE A 350 -26.97 20.29 11.36
C ILE A 350 -27.89 20.87 10.28
N ALA A 351 -29.20 20.74 10.46
CA ALA A 351 -30.19 21.22 9.50
C ALA A 351 -30.11 22.73 9.29
N ASN A 352 -30.36 23.18 8.04
CA ASN A 352 -30.40 24.60 7.66
C ASN A 352 -29.13 25.40 8.00
N SER A 353 -27.97 24.74 8.03
CA SER A 353 -26.70 25.33 8.44
C SER A 353 -25.56 24.84 7.54
N LYS A 354 -24.35 25.41 7.64
CA LYS A 354 -23.12 24.79 7.12
C LYS A 354 -22.34 24.04 8.20
N GLN A 355 -22.78 24.13 9.45
CA GLN A 355 -22.14 23.50 10.60
C GLN A 355 -22.24 21.97 10.49
N ILE A 356 -21.13 21.31 10.84
CA ILE A 356 -21.07 19.87 11.11
C ILE A 356 -20.52 19.66 12.52
N VAL A 357 -21.09 18.68 13.22
CA VAL A 357 -20.66 18.28 14.57
C VAL A 357 -20.51 16.77 14.63
N GLY A 358 -19.92 16.25 15.69
CA GLY A 358 -19.75 14.81 15.79
C GLY A 358 -18.85 14.39 16.94
N GLY A 359 -18.48 13.11 16.93
CA GLY A 359 -17.58 12.57 17.94
C GLY A 359 -16.92 11.28 17.51
N TYR A 360 -15.76 11.01 18.12
CA TYR A 360 -15.00 9.78 17.96
C TYR A 360 -15.09 8.94 19.23
N ASN A 361 -15.54 7.71 19.06
CA ASN A 361 -15.59 6.69 20.10
C ASN A 361 -14.49 5.67 19.80
N PRO A 362 -13.40 5.58 20.60
CA PRO A 362 -12.37 4.56 20.43
C PRO A 362 -12.77 3.19 20.97
N LEU A 363 -13.85 3.12 21.75
CA LEU A 363 -14.44 1.89 22.24
C LEU A 363 -15.49 1.37 21.25
N SER A 364 -16.13 0.25 21.58
CA SER A 364 -17.32 -0.20 20.88
C SER A 364 -18.59 0.34 21.53
N TRP A 365 -19.59 0.66 20.70
CA TRP A 365 -20.98 0.71 21.15
C TRP A 365 -21.43 -0.70 21.55
N ASP A 366 -22.25 -0.78 22.58
CA ASP A 366 -23.01 -1.97 22.93
C ASP A 366 -24.38 -1.57 23.46
N ASN A 367 -25.30 -2.53 23.48
CA ASN A 367 -26.65 -2.32 23.95
C ASN A 367 -26.77 -2.57 25.48
N SER A 368 -25.69 -2.31 26.24
CA SER A 368 -25.60 -2.66 27.67
C SER A 368 -26.39 -1.71 28.59
N SER A 369 -26.90 -0.60 28.03
CA SER A 369 -27.56 0.48 28.77
C SER A 369 -26.67 1.18 29.81
N GLY A 370 -25.34 1.17 29.60
CA GLY A 370 -24.35 1.72 30.52
C GLY A 370 -23.53 2.91 29.98
N TRP A 371 -22.68 3.45 30.85
CA TRP A 371 -21.68 4.46 30.52
C TRP A 371 -20.28 3.86 30.47
N LYS A 372 -19.41 4.43 29.64
CA LYS A 372 -18.00 4.06 29.55
C LYS A 372 -17.13 5.30 29.67
N SER A 373 -16.09 5.20 30.50
CA SER A 373 -15.05 6.23 30.64
C SER A 373 -13.97 6.05 29.57
N ASN A 374 -13.54 7.14 28.95
CA ASN A 374 -12.43 7.11 28.01
C ASN A 374 -11.80 8.49 27.74
N TYR A 375 -10.50 8.63 27.96
CA TYR A 375 -9.73 9.86 27.69
C TYR A 375 -9.43 10.13 26.21
N ASP A 376 -9.49 9.12 25.35
CA ASP A 376 -9.16 9.21 23.92
C ASP A 376 -10.34 9.61 23.04
N SER A 377 -11.57 9.52 23.58
CA SER A 377 -12.78 9.98 22.93
C SER A 377 -12.81 11.50 22.80
N PHE A 378 -13.46 12.00 21.75
CA PHE A 378 -13.63 13.43 21.54
C PHE A 378 -14.95 13.76 20.86
N ILE A 379 -15.39 14.99 21.05
CA ILE A 379 -16.40 15.64 20.21
C ILE A 379 -15.75 16.74 19.38
N PHE A 380 -16.37 17.11 18.26
CA PHE A 380 -15.89 18.18 17.41
C PHE A 380 -17.04 19.03 16.83
N SER A 381 -16.68 20.23 16.36
CA SER A 381 -17.58 21.14 15.63
C SER A 381 -16.78 21.91 14.59
N PHE A 382 -17.32 22.01 13.37
CA PHE A 382 -16.88 22.94 12.32
C PHE A 382 -18.00 23.93 12.11
N THR A 383 -17.76 25.22 12.29
CA THR A 383 -18.82 26.24 12.08
C THR A 383 -19.21 26.35 10.60
N ASP A 384 -18.27 26.09 9.68
CA ASP A 384 -18.53 25.90 8.26
C ASP A 384 -17.76 24.65 7.79
N ARG A 385 -18.49 23.64 7.30
CA ARG A 385 -17.88 22.40 6.76
C ARG A 385 -16.90 22.67 5.61
N ASN A 386 -17.01 23.79 4.91
CA ASN A 386 -16.12 24.11 3.79
C ASN A 386 -14.85 24.86 4.26
N ASP A 387 -14.76 25.24 5.54
CA ASP A 387 -13.58 25.87 6.13
C ASP A 387 -13.01 25.00 7.25
N LEU A 388 -12.01 24.19 6.91
CA LEU A 388 -11.34 23.29 7.86
C LEU A 388 -10.64 24.02 9.02
N ARG A 389 -10.38 25.33 8.87
CA ARG A 389 -9.80 26.16 9.94
C ARG A 389 -10.81 26.48 11.05
N SER A 390 -12.10 26.33 10.75
CA SER A 390 -13.18 26.51 11.73
C SER A 390 -13.33 25.32 12.69
N ALA A 391 -12.56 24.26 12.47
CA ALA A 391 -12.62 23.02 13.23
C ALA A 391 -12.17 23.21 14.68
N LYS A 392 -13.03 22.78 15.62
CA LYS A 392 -12.73 22.67 17.05
C LYS A 392 -12.89 21.22 17.49
N VAL A 393 -11.96 20.73 18.31
CA VAL A 393 -12.00 19.40 18.93
C VAL A 393 -11.91 19.54 20.44
N CYS A 394 -12.69 18.75 21.17
CA CYS A 394 -12.60 18.62 22.62
C CYS A 394 -12.53 17.15 22.99
N TYR A 395 -11.42 16.76 23.61
CA TYR A 395 -11.25 15.43 24.17
C TYR A 395 -11.97 15.30 25.50
N SER A 396 -12.41 14.09 25.82
CA SER A 396 -13.06 13.83 27.10
C SER A 396 -12.12 14.09 28.27
N HIS A 397 -12.68 14.59 29.37
CA HIS A 397 -11.97 14.67 30.65
C HIS A 397 -11.74 13.29 31.32
N GLY A 398 -12.18 12.20 30.67
CA GLY A 398 -12.05 10.82 31.17
C GLY A 398 -12.91 10.53 32.39
N ASP A 399 -14.02 11.26 32.55
CA ASP A 399 -15.01 10.97 33.58
C ASP A 399 -15.76 9.65 33.30
N ALA A 400 -16.58 9.19 34.25
CA ALA A 400 -17.32 7.93 34.14
C ALA A 400 -18.33 7.89 32.99
N LYS A 401 -18.59 9.02 32.31
CA LYS A 401 -19.72 9.23 31.38
C LYS A 401 -19.28 9.69 29.98
N SER A 402 -18.07 9.36 29.52
CA SER A 402 -17.59 9.78 28.20
C SER A 402 -18.45 9.24 27.04
N ILE A 403 -18.83 7.96 27.07
CA ILE A 403 -19.59 7.28 26.01
C ILE A 403 -20.82 6.59 26.60
N GLY A 404 -22.01 6.87 26.05
CA GLY A 404 -23.27 6.24 26.44
C GLY A 404 -23.64 5.10 25.49
N CYS A 405 -24.08 3.97 26.05
CA CYS A 405 -24.43 2.73 25.36
C CYS A 405 -25.90 2.37 25.63
N HIS A 406 -26.80 3.33 25.46
CA HIS A 406 -28.22 3.22 25.81
C HIS A 406 -29.04 2.54 24.71
N SER A 407 -29.90 1.60 25.09
CA SER A 407 -30.74 0.83 24.17
C SER A 407 -31.78 1.64 23.40
N ASP A 408 -32.18 2.78 23.96
CA ASP A 408 -33.21 3.66 23.44
C ASP A 408 -32.63 4.91 22.73
N LYS A 409 -31.30 5.03 22.64
CA LYS A 409 -30.61 6.17 22.01
C LYS A 409 -29.66 5.74 20.90
N GLY A 410 -29.40 6.66 19.98
CA GLY A 410 -28.31 6.47 19.02
C GLY A 410 -26.94 6.85 19.62
N PRO A 411 -26.00 7.35 18.81
CA PRO A 411 -24.71 7.84 19.29
C PRO A 411 -24.84 8.79 20.48
N THR A 412 -24.04 8.55 21.52
CA THR A 412 -24.06 9.32 22.77
C THR A 412 -22.64 9.56 23.27
N PHE A 413 -22.18 10.81 23.22
CA PHE A 413 -20.91 11.32 23.73
C PHE A 413 -21.16 12.21 24.94
N GLY A 414 -21.05 11.64 26.14
CA GLY A 414 -21.60 12.24 27.34
C GLY A 414 -23.05 12.61 27.14
N TRP A 415 -23.44 13.73 27.72
CA TRP A 415 -24.67 14.42 27.32
C TRP A 415 -24.38 15.64 26.46
N ASN A 416 -23.12 15.82 26.04
CA ASN A 416 -22.70 16.95 25.23
C ASN A 416 -23.04 16.78 23.75
N LEU A 417 -23.25 15.54 23.30
CA LEU A 417 -23.77 15.22 21.96
C LEU A 417 -24.48 13.85 22.00
N ASN A 418 -25.81 13.85 21.96
CA ASN A 418 -26.61 12.62 21.95
C ASN A 418 -27.86 12.73 21.07
N VAL A 419 -28.36 11.60 20.57
CA VAL A 419 -29.59 11.56 19.74
C VAL A 419 -30.64 10.65 20.35
N TYR A 420 -31.87 11.15 20.42
CA TYR A 420 -33.04 10.42 20.89
C TYR A 420 -34.23 10.72 19.98
N LYS A 421 -34.87 9.66 19.45
CA LYS A 421 -36.03 9.78 18.53
C LYS A 421 -35.80 10.77 17.37
N GLY A 422 -34.58 10.79 16.83
CA GLY A 422 -34.20 11.61 15.68
C GLY A 422 -33.76 13.05 16.00
N THR A 423 -33.96 13.54 17.22
CA THR A 423 -33.52 14.87 17.66
C THR A 423 -32.19 14.79 18.40
N TRP A 424 -31.29 15.73 18.12
CA TRP A 424 -29.98 15.84 18.78
C TRP A 424 -29.99 16.84 19.92
N TYR A 425 -29.21 16.53 20.96
CA TYR A 425 -29.15 17.28 22.21
C TYR A 425 -27.70 17.49 22.66
N ASN A 426 -27.45 18.65 23.26
CA ASN A 426 -26.27 19.01 24.04
C ASN A 426 -26.74 19.59 25.37
N ASP A 427 -26.80 18.74 26.39
CA ASP A 427 -27.24 19.08 27.74
C ASP A 427 -26.10 19.67 28.61
N GLN A 428 -24.97 20.04 27.98
CA GLN A 428 -23.84 20.76 28.58
C GLN A 428 -23.27 20.12 29.86
N THR A 429 -22.98 18.82 29.83
CA THR A 429 -22.36 18.10 30.95
C THR A 429 -20.85 18.26 31.05
N ASN A 430 -20.27 17.77 32.15
CA ASN A 430 -18.85 17.87 32.47
C ASN A 430 -17.93 16.93 31.68
N SER A 431 -18.45 16.03 30.84
CA SER A 431 -17.62 15.04 30.12
C SER A 431 -16.79 15.65 28.99
N TYR A 432 -17.31 16.71 28.38
CA TYR A 432 -16.64 17.49 27.35
C TYR A 432 -16.91 18.99 27.56
N THR A 433 -15.94 19.83 27.21
CA THR A 433 -16.12 21.28 27.21
C THR A 433 -16.98 21.72 26.03
N ASN A 434 -17.76 22.79 26.21
CA ASN A 434 -18.58 23.37 25.14
C ASN A 434 -17.71 23.93 24.01
N ILE A 435 -17.91 23.41 22.79
CA ILE A 435 -17.21 23.83 21.57
C ILE A 435 -18.14 24.49 20.53
N GLY A 436 -19.33 24.92 20.95
CA GLY A 436 -20.31 25.59 20.08
C GLY A 436 -21.33 24.65 19.43
N ILE A 437 -21.61 23.49 20.04
CA ILE A 437 -22.70 22.60 19.62
C ILE A 437 -24.03 23.15 20.18
N PRO A 438 -25.09 23.33 19.36
CA PRO A 438 -26.39 23.82 19.84
C PRO A 438 -27.02 22.89 20.88
N GLY A 439 -27.78 23.46 21.83
CA GLY A 439 -28.42 22.69 22.91
C GLY A 439 -29.45 21.65 22.44
N LYS A 440 -30.19 21.97 21.37
CA LYS A 440 -31.14 21.08 20.70
C LYS A 440 -31.16 21.41 19.22
N PHE A 441 -31.08 20.41 18.35
CA PHE A 441 -31.11 20.63 16.90
C PHE A 441 -31.57 19.39 16.14
N ASP A 442 -32.04 19.62 14.92
CA ASP A 442 -32.31 18.57 13.94
C ASP A 442 -31.12 18.43 12.98
N ALA A 443 -30.93 17.25 12.42
CA ALA A 443 -29.88 16.96 11.46
C ALA A 443 -30.47 16.70 10.07
N ASP A 444 -29.83 17.25 9.03
CA ASP A 444 -30.16 16.90 7.63
C ASP A 444 -29.82 15.41 7.38
N ASP A 445 -28.67 14.97 7.90
CA ASP A 445 -28.22 13.57 7.87
C ASP A 445 -27.13 13.35 8.94
N TYR A 446 -26.86 12.09 9.27
CA TYR A 446 -25.65 11.73 10.01
C TYR A 446 -25.08 10.40 9.55
N GLU A 447 -23.76 10.31 9.60
CA GLU A 447 -22.95 9.18 9.13
C GLU A 447 -22.08 8.63 10.27
N VAL A 448 -21.88 7.32 10.28
CA VAL A 448 -21.00 6.64 11.24
C VAL A 448 -19.99 5.80 10.48
N PHE A 449 -18.72 6.09 10.69
CA PHE A 449 -17.59 5.39 10.06
C PHE A 449 -16.91 4.49 11.08
N LYS A 450 -16.64 3.24 10.71
CA LYS A 450 -15.67 2.39 11.41
C LYS A 450 -14.27 2.91 11.14
N VAL A 451 -13.49 3.11 12.19
CA VAL A 451 -12.09 3.52 12.09
C VAL A 451 -11.20 2.31 12.31
N ILE A 452 -10.37 1.98 11.32
CA ILE A 452 -9.45 0.84 11.37
C ILE A 452 -8.03 1.37 11.18
N LYS A 453 -7.14 1.09 12.14
CA LYS A 453 -5.72 1.39 11.96
C LYS A 453 -5.16 0.49 10.86
N ARG A 454 -4.47 1.08 9.89
CA ARG A 454 -3.78 0.37 8.81
C ARG A 454 -2.55 -0.37 9.32
#